data_AF-A0A8X6XPP9-F1
#
_entry.id   AF-A0A8X6XPP9-F1
#
_cell.length_a   1.000
_cell.length_b   1.000
_cell.length_c   1.000
_cell.angle_alpha   90.00
_cell.angle_beta   90.00
_cell.angle_gamma   90.00
#
_symmetry.space_group_name_H-M   'P 1'
#
loop_
_entity.id
_entity.type
_entity.pdbx_description
1 polymer ?
#
loop_
_entity_poly.entity_id
_entity_poly.type
_entity_poly.pdbx_seq_one_letter_code
_entity_poly.pdbx_strand_id
1 'polypeptide(L)'
;MTNYTNQEMAYMHFIYGVADENTQEARRLYRERIPSRPLPKRKTFERLHRCLTETGSFASGMHDTRRTRSARTLKLEEHVLCELDKQPETSTWTVSTTLNVAT
;
A
#
# COMPACT_ATOMS: atom_id res chain seq x y z
N MET A 1 12.44 -3.26 -4.34
CA MET A 1 11.78 -2.19 -5.11
C MET A 1 12.85 -1.22 -5.55
N THR A 2 12.87 -0.80 -6.82
CA THR A 2 13.77 0.27 -7.29
C THR A 2 13.39 1.56 -6.58
N ASN A 3 14.29 2.09 -5.75
CA ASN A 3 14.09 3.34 -5.01
C ASN A 3 14.20 4.52 -5.98
N TYR A 4 13.12 4.84 -6.68
CA TYR A 4 13.01 6.09 -7.44
C TYR A 4 12.58 7.20 -6.49
N THR A 5 13.22 8.36 -6.63
CA THR A 5 12.80 9.57 -5.91
C THR A 5 11.46 10.06 -6.44
N ASN A 6 10.76 10.88 -5.65
CA ASN A 6 9.49 11.48 -6.08
C ASN A 6 9.64 12.28 -7.38
N GLN A 7 10.75 13.01 -7.51
CA GLN A 7 11.07 13.77 -8.72
C GLN A 7 11.28 12.86 -9.93
N GLU A 8 11.98 11.73 -9.77
CA GLU A 8 12.15 10.75 -10.85
C GLU A 8 10.81 10.13 -11.26
N MET A 9 9.94 9.82 -10.30
CA MET A 9 8.60 9.29 -10.58
C MET A 9 7.73 10.29 -11.33
N ALA A 10 7.76 11.57 -10.93
CA ALA A 10 7.08 12.64 -11.65
C ALA A 10 7.61 12.79 -13.08
N TYR A 11 8.94 12.72 -13.26
CA TYR A 11 9.54 12.78 -14.58
C TYR A 11 9.17 11.57 -15.44
N MET A 12 9.15 10.36 -14.88
CA MET A 12 8.70 9.16 -15.60
C MET A 12 7.24 9.30 -16.06
N HIS A 13 6.36 9.83 -15.21
CA HIS A 13 4.97 10.09 -15.57
C HIS A 13 4.87 11.14 -16.67
N PHE A 14 5.66 12.21 -16.60
CA PHE A 14 5.74 13.23 -17.67
C PHE A 14 6.16 12.62 -19.01
N ILE A 15 7.23 11.82 -19.03
CA ILE A 15 7.70 11.13 -20.25
C ILE A 15 6.64 10.16 -20.79
N TYR A 16 5.90 9.49 -19.90
CA TYR A 16 4.81 8.61 -20.30
C TYR A 16 3.68 9.37 -21.01
N GLY A 17 3.35 10.58 -20.54
CA GLY A 17 2.41 11.47 -21.22
C GLY A 17 2.93 11.98 -22.57
N VAL A 18 4.22 12.35 -22.66
CA VAL A 18 4.85 12.75 -23.94
C VAL A 18 4.84 11.62 -24.96
N ALA A 19 4.92 10.37 -24.50
CA ALA A 19 4.88 9.18 -25.33
C ALA A 19 3.45 8.72 -25.70
N ASP A 20 2.43 9.53 -25.45
CA ASP A 20 1.01 9.20 -25.72
C ASP A 20 0.61 7.85 -25.10
N GLU A 21 1.00 7.67 -23.83
CA GLU A 21 0.75 6.46 -23.03
C GLU A 21 1.42 5.17 -23.56
N ASN A 22 2.35 5.29 -24.51
CA ASN A 22 3.13 4.17 -25.01
C ASN A 22 4.35 3.87 -24.12
N THR A 23 4.33 2.74 -23.41
CA THR A 23 5.42 2.37 -22.49
C THR A 23 6.76 2.04 -23.18
N GLN A 24 6.75 1.60 -24.43
CA GLN A 24 7.97 1.31 -25.16
C GLN A 24 8.66 2.60 -25.58
N GLU A 25 7.87 3.54 -26.09
CA GLU A 25 8.37 4.84 -26.50
C GLU A 25 8.80 5.68 -25.30
N ALA A 26 8.01 5.69 -24.23
CA ALA A 26 8.39 6.32 -22.96
C ALA A 26 9.73 5.79 -22.43
N ARG A 27 9.95 4.47 -22.54
CA ARG A 27 11.21 3.85 -22.12
C ARG A 27 12.38 4.26 -23.04
N ARG A 28 12.16 4.39 -24.35
CA ARG A 28 13.18 4.90 -25.28
C ARG A 28 13.56 6.34 -24.93
N LEU A 29 12.56 7.22 -24.81
CA LEU A 29 12.75 8.63 -24.44
C LEU A 29 13.41 8.80 -23.08
N TYR A 30 13.04 7.98 -22.09
CA TYR A 30 13.68 8.02 -20.77
C TYR A 30 15.18 7.69 -20.85
N ARG A 31 15.56 6.67 -21.66
CA ARG A 31 16.97 6.28 -21.85
C ARG A 31 17.78 7.40 -22.50
N GLU A 32 17.21 8.04 -23.51
CA GLU A 32 17.87 9.12 -24.24
C GLU A 32 18.13 10.34 -23.36
N ARG A 33 17.18 10.67 -22.47
CA ARG A 33 17.29 11.84 -21.61
C ARG A 33 18.10 11.59 -20.33
N ILE A 34 18.12 10.35 -19.83
CA ILE A 34 18.87 9.97 -18.62
C ILE A 34 19.70 8.72 -18.90
N PRO A 35 20.83 8.86 -19.62
CA PRO A 35 21.65 7.70 -20.01
C PRO A 35 22.37 7.03 -18.82
N SER A 36 22.56 7.74 -17.71
CA SER A 36 23.26 7.24 -16.52
C SER A 36 22.40 6.38 -15.60
N ARG A 37 21.06 6.42 -15.71
CA ARG A 37 20.16 5.69 -14.81
C ARG A 37 19.75 4.33 -15.37
N PRO A 38 19.54 3.33 -14.49
CA PRO A 38 18.95 2.06 -14.90
C PRO A 38 17.57 2.27 -15.53
N LEU A 39 17.33 1.56 -16.62
CA LEU A 39 16.13 1.74 -17.43
C LEU A 39 14.87 1.21 -16.71
N PRO A 40 13.85 2.06 -16.43
CA PRO A 40 12.65 1.64 -15.71
C PRO A 40 11.87 0.57 -16.48
N LYS A 41 11.26 -0.37 -15.75
CA LYS A 41 10.39 -1.41 -16.34
C LYS A 41 9.18 -0.77 -17.02
N ARG A 42 8.69 -1.35 -18.12
CA ARG A 42 7.49 -0.86 -18.84
C ARG A 42 6.30 -0.65 -17.90
N LYS A 43 6.00 -1.66 -17.07
CA LYS A 43 4.95 -1.62 -16.05
C LYS A 43 5.11 -0.53 -14.99
N THR A 44 6.32 0.05 -14.83
CA THR A 44 6.53 1.15 -13.88
C THR A 44 5.80 2.40 -14.35
N PHE A 45 5.83 2.72 -15.65
CA PHE A 45 5.16 3.90 -16.21
C PHE A 45 3.63 3.81 -16.05
N GLU A 46 3.05 2.69 -16.47
CA GLU A 46 1.61 2.37 -16.29
C GLU A 46 1.20 2.47 -14.82
N ARG A 47 2.00 1.87 -13.91
CA ARG A 47 1.69 1.89 -12.48
C ARG A 47 1.69 3.30 -11.92
N LEU A 48 2.65 4.14 -12.29
CA LEU A 48 2.72 5.52 -11.80
C LEU A 48 1.52 6.33 -12.27
N HIS A 49 1.15 6.21 -13.54
CA HIS A 49 -0.05 6.85 -14.09
C HIS A 49 -1.30 6.39 -13.33
N ARG A 50 -1.48 5.07 -13.19
CA ARG A 50 -2.63 4.49 -12.47
C ARG A 50 -2.70 4.93 -11.00
N CYS A 51 -1.57 4.94 -10.28
CA CYS A 51 -1.58 5.37 -8.87
C CYS A 51 -1.96 6.86 -8.74
N LEU A 52 -1.57 7.70 -9.69
CA LEU A 52 -2.00 9.10 -9.71
C LEU A 52 -3.49 9.25 -10.05
N THR A 53 -4.03 8.47 -10.98
CA THR A 53 -5.46 8.57 -11.34
C THR A 53 -6.37 7.96 -10.28
N GLU A 54 -5.96 6.87 -9.64
CA GLU A 54 -6.78 6.17 -8.63
C GLU A 54 -6.63 6.75 -7.22
N THR A 55 -5.39 7.08 -6.80
CA THR A 55 -5.08 7.45 -5.41
C THR A 55 -4.52 8.86 -5.28
N GLY A 56 -4.18 9.54 -6.38
CA GLY A 56 -3.59 10.88 -6.36
C GLY A 56 -2.15 10.93 -5.83
N SER A 57 -1.49 9.77 -5.65
CA SER A 57 -0.12 9.72 -5.12
C SER A 57 0.71 8.63 -5.79
N PHE A 58 2.03 8.82 -5.86
CA PHE A 58 2.96 7.78 -6.35
C PHE A 58 3.20 6.65 -5.35
N ALA A 59 2.78 6.83 -4.10
CA ALA A 59 2.86 5.79 -3.09
C ALA A 59 1.89 4.68 -3.48
N SER A 60 2.42 3.50 -3.76
CA SER A 60 1.54 2.33 -3.81
C SER A 60 0.97 2.12 -2.42
N GLY A 61 -0.35 1.96 -2.30
CA GLY A 61 -1.11 1.72 -1.06
C GLY A 61 -0.72 0.45 -0.31
N MET A 62 0.57 0.28 0.00
CA MET A 62 1.13 -0.80 0.80
C MET A 62 0.74 -0.64 2.27
N HIS A 63 0.11 0.49 2.63
CA HIS A 63 -0.46 0.72 3.94
C HIS A 63 -1.74 -0.10 4.19
N ASP A 64 -2.42 -0.59 3.14
CA ASP A 64 -3.69 -1.31 3.30
C ASP A 64 -3.62 -2.80 2.91
N THR A 65 -2.42 -3.33 2.70
CA THR A 65 -2.20 -4.78 2.53
C THR A 65 -2.09 -5.53 3.85
N ARG A 66 -2.21 -4.84 5.00
CA ARG A 66 -2.42 -5.53 6.28
C ARG A 66 -3.85 -6.02 6.27
N ARG A 67 -4.03 -7.33 6.05
CA ARG A 67 -5.26 -8.06 6.37
C ARG A 67 -5.86 -7.47 7.64
N THR A 68 -7.05 -6.88 7.56
CA THR A 68 -7.76 -6.33 8.71
C THR A 68 -7.78 -7.40 9.78
N ARG A 69 -7.04 -7.18 10.88
CA ARG A 69 -6.99 -8.16 11.96
C ARG A 69 -8.36 -8.14 12.61
N SER A 70 -9.18 -9.15 12.34
CA SER A 70 -10.52 -9.28 12.95
C SER A 70 -10.45 -9.23 14.48
N ALA A 71 -9.33 -9.70 15.05
CA ALA A 71 -9.02 -9.69 16.48
C ALA A 71 -8.75 -8.30 17.10
N ARG A 72 -8.78 -7.19 16.35
CA ARG A 72 -8.59 -5.82 16.89
C ARG A 72 -9.63 -4.83 16.34
N THR A 73 -10.87 -5.28 16.30
CA THR A 73 -11.99 -4.38 16.04
C THR A 73 -12.34 -3.66 17.34
N LEU A 74 -12.64 -2.35 17.30
CA LEU A 74 -13.06 -1.58 18.50
C LEU A 74 -14.14 -2.29 19.30
N LYS A 75 -15.14 -2.84 18.61
CA LYS A 75 -16.24 -3.60 19.23
C LYS A 75 -15.77 -4.82 20.03
N LEU A 76 -14.70 -5.49 19.59
CA LEU A 76 -14.14 -6.62 20.31
C LEU A 76 -13.35 -6.15 21.53
N GLU A 77 -12.59 -5.07 21.41
CA GLU A 77 -11.86 -4.46 22.54
C GLU A 77 -12.82 -4.00 23.64
N GLU A 78 -13.91 -3.33 23.26
CA GLU A 78 -14.99 -2.92 24.18
C GLU A 78 -15.63 -4.12 24.90
N HIS A 79 -15.85 -5.23 24.18
CA HIS A 79 -16.44 -6.44 24.77
C HIS A 79 -15.47 -7.10 25.76
N VAL A 80 -14.18 -7.21 25.43
CA VAL A 80 -13.14 -7.70 26.36
C VAL A 80 -13.10 -6.86 27.62
N LEU A 81 -13.11 -5.52 27.50
CA LEU A 81 -13.11 -4.60 28.64
C LEU A 81 -14.35 -4.78 29.52
N CYS A 82 -15.53 -4.94 28.90
CA CYS A 82 -16.78 -5.14 29.63
C CYS A 82 -16.81 -6.48 30.41
N GLU A 83 -16.21 -7.54 29.85
CA GLU A 83 -16.09 -8.83 30.57
C GLU A 83 -15.10 -8.75 31.75
N LEU A 84 -13.97 -8.05 31.56
CA LEU A 84 -13.00 -7.84 32.63
C LEU A 84 -13.53 -6.92 33.74
N ASP A 85 -14.36 -5.92 33.40
CA ASP A 85 -14.99 -5.03 34.38
C ASP A 85 -16.03 -5.78 35.25
N LYS A 86 -16.76 -6.72 34.65
CA LYS A 86 -17.71 -7.57 35.38
C LYS A 86 -17.01 -8.57 36.30
N GLN A 87 -15.91 -9.16 35.85
CA GLN A 87 -15.19 -10.23 36.55
C GLN A 87 -13.67 -10.11 36.32
N PRO A 88 -12.94 -9.35 37.15
CA PRO A 88 -11.52 -9.06 36.92
C PRO A 88 -10.61 -10.29 37.10
N GLU A 89 -11.07 -11.31 37.83
CA GLU A 89 -10.40 -12.60 37.98
C GLU A 89 -10.53 -13.53 36.76
N THR A 90 -11.24 -13.12 35.71
CA THR A 90 -11.45 -13.93 34.50
C THR A 90 -10.16 -14.17 33.74
N SER A 91 -9.90 -15.43 33.39
CA SER A 91 -8.71 -15.79 32.62
C SER A 91 -8.81 -15.38 31.15
N THR A 92 -7.66 -15.10 30.52
CA THR A 92 -7.58 -14.78 29.09
C THR A 92 -8.22 -15.87 28.20
N TRP A 93 -8.10 -17.13 28.61
CA TRP A 93 -8.70 -18.26 27.87
C TRP A 93 -10.23 -18.23 27.93
N THR A 94 -10.79 -17.93 29.09
CA THR A 94 -12.24 -17.77 29.27
C THR A 94 -12.78 -16.66 28.37
N VAL A 95 -12.12 -15.49 28.37
CA VAL A 95 -12.50 -14.36 27.50
C VAL A 95 -12.43 -14.74 26.01
N SER A 96 -11.36 -15.42 25.59
CA SER A 96 -11.19 -15.90 24.21
C SER A 96 -12.33 -16.84 23.78
N THR A 97 -12.73 -17.74 24.68
CA THR A 97 -13.78 -18.73 24.44
C THR A 97 -15.16 -18.06 24.36
N THR A 98 -15.47 -17.16 25.29
CA THR A 98 -16.73 -16.41 25.32
C THR A 98 -16.90 -15.53 24.08
N LEU A 99 -15.82 -14.91 23.61
CA LEU A 99 -15.84 -14.01 22.46
C LEU A 99 -15.65 -14.74 21.13
N ASN A 100 -15.45 -16.07 21.14
CA ASN A 100 -15.16 -16.90 19.97
C ASN A 100 -14.02 -16.31 19.11
N VAL A 101 -12.96 -15.86 19.78
CA VAL A 101 -11.76 -15.34 19.15
C VAL A 101 -10.65 -16.37 19.35
N ALA A 102 -9.91 -16.67 18.28
CA ALA A 102 -8.71 -17.48 18.40
C ALA A 102 -7.60 -16.65 19.06
N THR A 103 -7.00 -17.19 20.12
CA THR A 103 -5.87 -16.58 20.84
C THR A 103 -4.63 -16.44 19.98
#